data_AF-M0C1V9-F1
#
_entry.id   AF-M0C1V9-F1
#
_cell.length_a   1.000
_cell.length_b   1.000
_cell.length_c   1.000
_cell.angle_alpha   90.00
_cell.angle_beta   90.00
_cell.angle_gamma   90.00
#
_symmetry.space_group_name_H-M   'P 1'
#
loop_
_entity.id
_entity.type
_entity.pdbx_description
1 polymer ?
#
loop_
_entity_poly.entity_id
_entity_poly.type
_entity_poly.pdbx_seq_one_letter_code
_entity_poly.pdbx_strand_id
1 'polypeptide(L)'
;MVEERITDGRRIAELLASELEGREDDELASIAVANADRDVEPTTDGARAYDVARASPRSADDERIARVFVHEDRARLEFETGQDVAAEAAEDLELRVRPKATQPPRTLVFVESGAAVKRATNVVKAVVRSEKTE
;
A
#
# COMPACT_ATOMS: atom_id res chain seq x y z
N MET A 1 -30.22 -1.20 -7.39
CA MET A 1 -29.35 -0.31 -6.62
C MET A 1 -27.94 -0.59 -7.09
N VAL A 2 -27.31 0.36 -7.78
CA VAL A 2 -25.88 0.27 -8.11
C VAL A 2 -25.18 0.71 -6.84
N GLU A 3 -24.48 -0.20 -6.17
CA GLU A 3 -23.60 0.18 -5.07
C GLU A 3 -22.61 1.20 -5.63
N GLU A 4 -22.49 2.38 -5.03
CA GLU A 4 -21.51 3.39 -5.41
C GLU A 4 -20.10 2.80 -5.19
N ARG A 5 -19.57 2.13 -6.22
CA ARG A 5 -18.21 1.60 -6.19
C ARG A 5 -17.28 2.79 -6.33
N ILE A 6 -16.55 3.08 -5.26
CA ILE A 6 -15.46 4.06 -5.28
C ILE A 6 -14.37 3.50 -6.20
N THR A 7 -14.26 4.07 -7.40
CA THR A 7 -13.22 3.77 -8.41
C THR A 7 -12.32 4.98 -8.69
N ASP A 8 -12.53 6.11 -8.01
CA ASP A 8 -11.65 7.28 -8.10
C ASP A 8 -10.32 6.96 -7.39
N GLY A 9 -9.20 7.01 -8.11
CA GLY A 9 -7.93 6.55 -7.57
C GLY A 9 -7.39 7.39 -6.41
N ARG A 10 -7.67 8.71 -6.39
CA ARG A 10 -7.35 9.57 -5.25
C ARG A 10 -8.17 9.17 -4.03
N ARG A 11 -9.48 8.98 -4.20
CA ARG A 11 -10.36 8.54 -3.12
C ARG A 11 -9.98 7.17 -2.58
N ILE A 12 -9.54 6.25 -3.44
CA ILE A 12 -9.01 4.95 -3.03
C ILE A 12 -7.75 5.11 -2.17
N ALA A 13 -6.82 5.98 -2.57
CA ALA A 13 -5.60 6.23 -1.81
C ALA A 13 -5.88 6.90 -0.45
N GLU A 14 -6.83 7.83 -0.38
CA GLU A 14 -7.27 8.45 0.89
C GLU A 14 -7.86 7.41 1.86
N LEU A 15 -8.70 6.50 1.34
CA LEU A 15 -9.25 5.39 2.13
C LEU A 15 -8.14 4.46 2.61
N LEU A 16 -7.17 4.15 1.75
CA LEU A 16 -6.03 3.31 2.13
C LEU A 16 -5.17 3.98 3.20
N ALA A 17 -4.86 5.26 3.08
CA ALA A 17 -4.15 6.01 4.12
C ALA A 17 -4.87 5.93 5.46
N SER A 18 -6.19 6.19 5.46
CA SER A 18 -7.03 6.12 6.66
C SER A 18 -7.01 4.73 7.31
N GLU A 19 -7.00 3.66 6.50
CA GLU A 19 -6.94 2.28 7.00
C GLU A 19 -5.57 1.89 7.57
N LEU A 20 -4.49 2.52 7.07
CA LEU A 20 -3.14 2.29 7.56
C LEU A 20 -2.88 3.06 8.86
N GLU A 21 -3.35 4.30 8.97
CA GLU A 21 -3.17 5.13 10.17
C GLU A 21 -4.15 4.77 11.30
N GLY A 22 -5.36 4.33 10.99
CA GLY A 22 -6.42 4.09 11.98
C GLY A 22 -6.31 2.78 12.79
N ARG A 23 -5.17 2.09 12.79
CA ARG A 23 -5.00 0.78 13.46
C ARG A 23 -3.88 0.78 14.48
N GLU A 24 -4.20 1.25 15.68
CA GLU A 24 -3.26 1.37 16.80
C GLU A 24 -3.06 0.06 17.60
N ASP A 25 -3.98 -0.90 17.50
CA ASP A 25 -3.99 -2.13 18.34
C ASP A 25 -3.46 -3.41 17.65
N ASP A 26 -2.99 -3.31 16.41
CA ASP A 26 -2.72 -4.48 15.56
C ASP A 26 -1.30 -4.44 14.94
N GLU A 27 -1.00 -5.37 14.03
CA GLU A 27 0.26 -5.44 13.28
C GLU A 27 0.65 -4.13 12.57
N LEU A 28 -0.32 -3.23 12.32
CA LEU A 28 -0.12 -1.91 11.74
C LEU A 28 0.23 -0.82 12.76
N ALA A 29 0.30 -1.11 14.05
CA ALA A 29 0.66 -0.12 15.08
C ALA A 29 2.06 0.48 14.87
N SER A 30 2.94 -0.24 14.16
CA SER A 30 4.26 0.26 13.75
C SER A 30 4.26 0.89 12.36
N ILE A 31 3.13 1.01 11.67
CA ILE A 31 3.03 1.58 10.32
C ILE A 31 2.55 3.02 10.37
N ALA A 32 3.18 3.86 9.55
CA ALA A 32 2.82 5.25 9.38
C ALA A 32 2.74 5.61 7.89
N VAL A 33 1.87 6.57 7.58
CA VAL A 33 1.87 7.26 6.29
C VAL A 33 2.86 8.41 6.38
N ALA A 34 3.87 8.40 5.53
CA ALA A 34 4.96 9.38 5.52
C ALA A 34 5.03 10.14 4.19
N ASN A 35 5.60 11.35 4.23
CA ASN A 35 5.89 12.15 3.03
C ASN A 35 4.65 12.33 2.11
N ALA A 36 3.47 12.53 2.70
CA ALA A 36 2.22 12.60 1.96
C ALA A 36 2.06 13.93 1.21
N ASP A 37 1.72 13.82 -0.08
CA ASP A 37 1.25 14.89 -0.93
C ASP A 37 -0.28 14.87 -0.95
N ARG A 38 -0.89 15.86 -0.28
CA ARG A 38 -2.35 15.96 -0.11
C ARG A 38 -3.07 16.55 -1.32
N ASP A 39 -2.31 17.16 -2.22
CA ASP A 39 -2.81 17.83 -3.42
C ASP A 39 -2.40 17.08 -4.69
N VAL A 40 -1.97 15.82 -4.53
CA VAL A 40 -1.53 14.97 -5.64
C VAL A 40 -2.61 14.82 -6.71
N GLU A 41 -2.27 15.18 -7.95
CA GLU A 41 -3.13 14.96 -9.10
C GLU A 41 -2.81 13.61 -9.78
N PRO A 42 -3.81 12.78 -10.10
CA PRO A 42 -3.58 11.52 -10.79
C PRO A 42 -2.93 11.67 -12.16
N THR A 43 -2.06 10.73 -12.51
CA THR A 43 -1.42 10.66 -13.84
C THR A 43 -1.54 9.26 -14.43
N THR A 44 -1.33 9.13 -15.74
CA THR A 44 -1.34 7.84 -16.45
C THR A 44 -0.33 6.85 -15.85
N ASP A 45 0.88 7.31 -15.55
CA ASP A 45 1.97 6.51 -14.95
C ASP A 45 1.83 6.36 -13.42
N GLY A 46 0.92 7.11 -12.83
CA GLY A 46 0.68 7.17 -11.39
C GLY A 46 1.53 8.27 -10.75
N ALA A 47 0.89 9.20 -10.07
CA ALA A 47 1.59 10.23 -9.29
C ALA A 47 1.82 9.71 -7.86
N ARG A 48 3.03 9.92 -7.32
CA ARG A 48 3.34 9.47 -5.95
C ARG A 48 2.53 10.29 -4.94
N ALA A 49 1.68 9.61 -4.18
CA ALA A 49 0.88 10.23 -3.12
C ALA A 49 1.62 10.23 -1.79
N TYR A 50 2.08 9.07 -1.31
CA TYR A 50 2.74 8.95 0.00
C TYR A 50 3.61 7.71 0.09
N ASP A 51 4.44 7.64 1.12
CA ASP A 51 5.21 6.47 1.50
C ASP A 51 4.49 5.73 2.64
N VAL A 52 4.59 4.41 2.64
CA VAL A 52 4.23 3.57 3.78
C VAL A 52 5.54 3.21 4.47
N ALA A 53 5.68 3.66 5.71
CA ALA A 53 6.88 3.47 6.50
C ALA A 53 6.58 2.67 7.77
N ARG A 54 7.56 1.90 8.22
CA ARG A 54 7.54 1.15 9.45
C ARG A 54 8.46 1.82 10.46
N ALA A 55 7.92 2.18 11.62
CA ALA A 55 8.70 2.62 12.75
C ALA A 55 9.62 1.48 13.21
N SER A 56 10.92 1.74 13.20
CA SER A 56 11.92 0.82 13.71
C SER A 56 12.32 1.23 15.11
N PRO A 57 12.15 0.39 16.16
CA PRO A 57 12.66 0.72 17.48
C PRO A 57 14.20 0.68 17.54
N ARG A 58 14.85 0.17 16.48
CA ARG A 58 16.30 -0.05 16.38
C ARG A 58 17.01 1.05 15.58
N SER A 59 16.28 1.99 14.99
CA SER A 59 16.83 3.12 14.23
C SER A 59 16.01 4.38 14.47
N ALA A 60 16.65 5.54 14.35
CA ALA A 60 15.93 6.81 14.42
C ALA A 60 15.12 7.09 13.14
N ASP A 61 15.46 6.39 12.06
CA ASP A 61 14.80 6.51 10.76
C ASP A 61 13.74 5.43 10.57
N ASP A 62 12.58 5.83 10.05
CA ASP A 62 11.52 4.92 9.64
C ASP A 62 11.93 4.17 8.36
N GLU A 63 11.63 2.87 8.32
CA GLU A 63 11.93 2.02 7.18
C GLU A 63 10.79 2.09 6.16
N ARG A 64 11.07 2.55 4.94
CA ARG A 64 10.06 2.56 3.87
C ARG A 64 9.84 1.14 3.36
N ILE A 65 8.61 0.64 3.50
CA ILE A 65 8.23 -0.68 3.00
C ILE A 65 7.56 -0.61 1.63
N ALA A 66 6.81 0.47 1.35
CA ALA A 66 6.10 0.64 0.11
C ALA A 66 5.86 2.11 -0.24
N ARG A 67 5.50 2.37 -1.50
CA ARG A 67 5.03 3.68 -1.98
C ARG A 67 3.66 3.55 -2.62
N VAL A 68 2.82 4.55 -2.42
CA VAL A 68 1.49 4.61 -3.02
C VAL A 68 1.45 5.64 -4.14
N PHE A 69 0.94 5.20 -5.28
CA PHE A 69 0.76 6.02 -6.47
C PHE A 69 -0.72 6.10 -6.84
N VAL A 70 -1.18 7.27 -7.26
CA VAL A 70 -2.56 7.52 -7.70
C VAL A 70 -2.63 7.60 -9.22
N HIS A 71 -3.53 6.81 -9.79
CA HIS A 71 -4.00 6.90 -11.16
C HIS A 71 -5.44 7.42 -11.16
N GLU A 72 -5.99 7.76 -12.33
CA GLU A 72 -7.37 8.27 -12.43
C GLU A 72 -8.39 7.29 -11.82
N ASP A 73 -8.21 5.99 -12.06
CA ASP A 73 -9.18 4.93 -11.78
C ASP A 73 -8.75 3.95 -10.66
N ARG A 74 -7.58 4.15 -10.06
CA ARG A 74 -7.01 3.20 -9.08
C ARG A 74 -5.86 3.81 -8.27
N ALA A 75 -5.56 3.19 -7.14
CA ALA A 75 -4.27 3.36 -6.46
C ALA A 75 -3.35 2.15 -6.76
N ARG A 76 -2.05 2.36 -6.66
CA ARG A 76 -1.03 1.33 -6.84
C ARG A 76 -0.04 1.38 -5.67
N LEU A 77 0.09 0.26 -4.95
CA LEU A 77 1.18 0.08 -3.99
C LEU A 77 2.38 -0.53 -4.70
N GLU A 78 3.56 0.01 -4.44
CA GLU A 78 4.84 -0.50 -4.90
C GLU A 78 5.66 -0.90 -3.68
N PHE A 79 5.75 -2.21 -3.41
CA PHE A 79 6.53 -2.78 -2.32
C PHE A 79 8.01 -2.84 -2.71
N GLU A 80 8.88 -2.36 -1.83
CA GLU A 80 10.34 -2.40 -1.96
C GLU A 80 10.97 -3.38 -0.96
N THR A 81 10.21 -3.80 0.05
CA THR A 81 10.55 -4.79 1.07
C THR A 81 9.45 -5.85 1.12
N GLY A 82 9.79 -7.10 1.41
CA GLY A 82 8.84 -8.22 1.47
C GLY A 82 8.10 -8.46 0.14
N GLN A 83 8.73 -8.21 -1.01
CA GLN A 83 8.06 -8.24 -2.32
C GLN A 83 7.42 -9.59 -2.68
N ASP A 84 7.99 -10.71 -2.22
CA ASP A 84 7.47 -12.06 -2.49
C ASP A 84 6.23 -12.34 -1.65
N VAL A 85 6.27 -11.95 -0.36
CA VAL A 85 5.12 -12.01 0.56
C VAL A 85 3.99 -11.10 0.08
N ALA A 86 4.34 -9.91 -0.41
CA ALA A 86 3.36 -8.98 -0.98
C ALA A 86 2.67 -9.56 -2.22
N ALA A 87 3.41 -10.30 -3.06
CA ALA A 87 2.86 -10.91 -4.25
C ALA A 87 1.90 -12.06 -3.88
N GLU A 88 2.36 -13.00 -3.06
CA GLU A 88 1.57 -14.16 -2.61
C GLU A 88 0.28 -13.72 -1.89
N ALA A 89 0.39 -12.83 -0.90
CA ALA A 89 -0.77 -12.36 -0.14
C ALA A 89 -1.77 -11.58 -1.00
N ALA A 90 -1.29 -10.83 -2.01
CA ALA A 90 -2.17 -10.09 -2.90
C ALA A 90 -2.88 -11.02 -3.90
N GLU A 91 -2.21 -12.05 -4.40
CA GLU A 91 -2.81 -13.09 -5.26
C GLU A 91 -3.90 -13.86 -4.51
N ASP A 92 -3.63 -14.29 -3.27
CA ASP A 92 -4.59 -14.97 -2.40
C ASP A 92 -5.84 -14.14 -2.08
N LEU A 93 -5.68 -12.81 -2.05
CA LEU A 93 -6.77 -11.85 -1.84
C LEU A 93 -7.42 -11.38 -3.14
N GLU A 94 -7.11 -12.00 -4.27
CA GLU A 94 -7.67 -11.69 -5.59
C GLU A 94 -7.44 -10.22 -5.99
N LEU A 95 -6.28 -9.67 -5.62
CA LEU A 95 -5.80 -8.38 -6.11
C LEU A 95 -4.92 -8.62 -7.35
N ARG A 96 -4.94 -7.65 -8.26
CA ARG A 96 -4.03 -7.70 -9.40
C ARG A 96 -2.62 -7.37 -8.90
N VAL A 97 -1.67 -8.23 -9.26
CA VAL A 97 -0.25 -8.11 -8.91
C VAL A 97 0.60 -8.03 -10.17
N ARG A 98 1.71 -7.28 -10.10
CA ARG A 98 2.73 -7.29 -11.14
C ARG A 98 4.12 -7.17 -10.51
N PRO A 99 4.88 -8.27 -10.41
CA PRO A 99 6.30 -8.22 -10.08
C PRO A 99 7.06 -7.42 -11.15
N LYS A 100 8.07 -6.66 -10.71
CA LYS A 100 8.93 -5.84 -11.57
C LYS A 100 10.37 -6.25 -11.34
N ALA A 101 11.03 -6.70 -12.42
CA ALA A 101 12.45 -7.04 -12.43
C ALA A 101 13.33 -5.77 -12.42
N THR A 102 13.24 -4.97 -11.36
CA THR A 102 14.17 -3.87 -11.03
C THR A 102 15.22 -4.35 -10.04
N GLN A 103 16.26 -3.54 -9.82
CA GLN A 103 17.20 -3.71 -8.71
C GLN A 103 17.12 -2.46 -7.80
N PRO A 104 16.61 -2.57 -6.56
CA PRO A 104 16.03 -3.78 -5.94
C PRO A 104 14.73 -4.25 -6.62
N PRO A 105 14.37 -5.55 -6.49
CA PRO A 105 13.11 -6.08 -6.98
C PRO A 105 11.93 -5.36 -6.35
N ARG A 106 10.80 -5.30 -7.06
CA ARG A 106 9.60 -4.61 -6.58
C ARG A 106 8.34 -5.38 -6.95
N THR A 107 7.34 -5.33 -6.09
CA THR A 107 6.01 -5.89 -6.37
C THR A 107 4.98 -4.77 -6.43
N LEU A 108 4.23 -4.72 -7.52
CA LEU A 108 3.13 -3.78 -7.70
C LEU A 108 1.81 -4.46 -7.36
N VAL A 109 1.02 -3.86 -6.48
CA VAL A 109 -0.34 -4.30 -6.13
C VAL A 109 -1.33 -3.20 -6.52
N PHE A 110 -2.34 -3.54 -7.30
CA PHE A 110 -3.34 -2.58 -7.79
C PHE A 110 -4.59 -2.60 -6.91
N VAL A 111 -5.06 -1.42 -6.53
CA VAL A 111 -6.26 -1.21 -5.72
C VAL A 111 -7.26 -0.45 -6.58
N GLU A 112 -8.17 -1.19 -7.20
CA GLU A 112 -9.10 -0.68 -8.23
C GLU A 112 -10.47 -0.32 -7.67
N SER A 113 -10.69 -0.52 -6.35
CA SER A 113 -11.93 -0.11 -5.70
C SER A 113 -11.78 0.14 -4.21
N GLY A 114 -12.72 0.88 -3.61
CA GLY A 114 -12.80 1.02 -2.14
C GLY A 114 -12.87 -0.32 -1.40
N ALA A 115 -13.52 -1.34 -1.96
CA ALA A 115 -13.56 -2.68 -1.37
C ALA A 115 -12.20 -3.38 -1.41
N ALA A 116 -11.38 -3.09 -2.42
CA ALA A 116 -10.02 -3.61 -2.53
C ALA A 116 -9.07 -3.01 -1.48
N VAL A 117 -9.41 -1.85 -0.88
CA VAL A 117 -8.58 -1.21 0.16
C VAL A 117 -8.36 -2.14 1.34
N LYS A 118 -9.41 -2.77 1.87
CA LYS A 118 -9.30 -3.71 3.01
C LYS A 118 -8.35 -4.87 2.71
N ARG A 119 -8.40 -5.37 1.48
CA ARG A 119 -7.51 -6.44 1.02
C ARG A 119 -6.08 -5.94 0.90
N ALA A 120 -5.86 -4.77 0.31
CA ALA A 120 -4.53 -4.15 0.22
C ALA A 120 -3.91 -3.90 1.61
N THR A 121 -4.72 -3.47 2.58
CA THR A 121 -4.27 -3.34 3.98
C THR A 121 -3.84 -4.68 4.58
N ASN A 122 -4.52 -5.78 4.28
CA ASN A 122 -4.11 -7.12 4.72
C ASN A 122 -2.79 -7.58 4.08
N VAL A 123 -2.51 -7.18 2.83
CA VAL A 123 -1.19 -7.42 2.20
C VAL A 123 -0.08 -6.70 2.98
N VAL A 124 -0.30 -5.43 3.35
CA VAL A 124 0.68 -4.69 4.18
C VAL A 124 0.90 -5.39 5.53
N LYS A 125 -0.16 -5.89 6.18
CA LYS A 125 -0.02 -6.67 7.42
C LYS A 125 0.82 -7.92 7.24
N ALA A 126 0.60 -8.67 6.14
CA ALA A 126 1.37 -9.88 5.85
C ALA A 126 2.87 -9.58 5.70
N VAL A 127 3.22 -8.53 4.96
CA VAL A 127 4.62 -8.06 4.83
C VAL A 127 5.19 -7.66 6.18
N VAL A 128 4.48 -6.86 6.98
CA VAL A 128 4.98 -6.45 8.30
C VAL A 128 5.19 -7.64 9.24
N ARG A 129 4.38 -8.69 9.11
CA ARG A 129 4.52 -9.93 9.90
C ARG A 129 5.74 -10.74 9.50
N SER A 130 6.04 -10.86 8.20
CA SER A 130 7.25 -11.59 7.75
C SER A 130 8.51 -10.90 8.26
N GLU A 131 8.58 -9.58 8.14
CA GLU A 131 9.70 -8.74 8.58
C GLU A 131 9.81 -8.61 10.12
N LYS A 132 8.89 -9.18 10.91
CA LYS A 132 9.03 -9.31 12.37
C LYS A 132 9.66 -10.64 12.79
N THR A 133 9.73 -11.60 11.88
CA THR A 133 10.16 -12.97 12.15
C THR A 133 11.64 -13.21 11.80
N GLU A 134 12.27 -12.24 11.12
CA GLU A 134 13.70 -12.22 10.75
C GLU A 134 14.59 -11.49 11.77
#